data_AF-A0A7W7I803-F1
#
_entry.id   AF-A0A7W7I803-F1
#
_cell.length_a   1.000
_cell.length_b   1.000
_cell.length_c   1.000
_cell.angle_alpha   90.00
_cell.angle_beta   90.00
_cell.angle_gamma   90.00
#
_symmetry.space_group_name_H-M   'P 1'
#
loop_
_entity.id
_entity.type
_entity.pdbx_description
1 polymer ?
#
loop_
_entity_poly.entity_id
_entity_poly.type
_entity_poly.pdbx_seq_one_letter_code
_entity_poly.pdbx_strand_id
1 'polypeptide(L)' 'MTTRNNLAYAYQVAGDLGRAIPLYGATLADCERVLSPQHPLTGTVQANLEAARR' A
#
# COMPACT_ATOMS: atom_id res chain seq x y z
N MET A 1 5.14 -5.70 -6.44
CA MET A 1 4.55 -4.40 -6.04
C MET A 1 3.03 -4.49 -6.07
N THR A 2 2.43 -4.71 -7.24
CA THR A 2 0.97 -4.72 -7.46
C THR A 2 0.21 -5.81 -6.68
N THR A 3 0.73 -7.04 -6.65
CA THR A 3 0.07 -8.16 -5.93
C THR A 3 -0.02 -7.91 -4.42
N ARG A 4 1.01 -7.31 -3.81
CA ARG A 4 1.06 -7.01 -2.38
C ARG A 4 0.13 -5.84 -2.03
N ASN A 5 0.05 -4.82 -2.89
CA ASN A 5 -0.95 -3.75 -2.80
C ASN A 5 -2.38 -4.30 -2.84
N ASN A 6 -2.66 -5.24 -3.75
CA ASN A 6 -4.00 -5.82 -3.88
C ASN A 6 -4.37 -6.69 -2.67
N LEU A 7 -3.41 -7.42 -2.10
CA LEU A 7 -3.62 -8.16 -0.85
C LEU A 7 -3.90 -7.22 0.32
N ALA A 8 -3.15 -6.13 0.45
CA ALA A 8 -3.40 -5.10 1.45
C ALA A 8 -4.80 -4.50 1.32
N TYR A 9 -5.23 -4.23 0.08
CA TYR A 9 -6.58 -3.74 -0.22
C TYR A 9 -7.67 -4.74 0.17
N ALA A 10 -7.47 -6.03 -0.11
CA ALA A 10 -8.41 -7.06 0.31
C ALA A 10 -8.58 -7.10 1.84
N TYR A 11 -7.48 -6.96 2.60
CA TYR A 11 -7.55 -6.87 4.06
C TYR A 11 -8.24 -5.57 4.53
N GLN A 12 -7.98 -4.43 3.89
CA GLN A 12 -8.66 -3.18 4.20
C GLN A 12 -10.18 -3.30 3.99
N VAL A 13 -10.62 -3.85 2.86
CA VAL A 13 -12.05 -4.06 2.56
C VAL A 13 -12.68 -5.04 3.56
N ALA A 14 -11.92 -6.03 4.05
CA ALA A 14 -12.37 -6.94 5.10
C ALA A 14 -12.37 -6.31 6.51
N GLY A 15 -11.98 -5.05 6.66
CA GLY A 15 -11.86 -4.35 7.94
C GLY A 15 -10.64 -4.74 8.76
N ASP A 16 -9.75 -5.58 8.23
CA ASP A 16 -8.53 -6.02 8.92
C ASP A 16 -7.37 -5.04 8.65
N LEU A 17 -7.49 -3.87 9.28
CA LEU A 17 -6.49 -2.81 9.16
C LEU A 17 -5.13 -3.22 9.75
N GLY A 18 -5.14 -4.13 10.74
CA GLY A 18 -3.93 -4.68 11.36
C GLY A 18 -3.03 -5.41 10.37
N ARG A 19 -3.62 -6.12 9.39
CA ARG A 19 -2.88 -6.74 8.29
C ARG A 19 -2.69 -5.82 7.08
N ALA A 20 -3.64 -4.92 6.81
CA ALA A 20 -3.58 -4.04 5.64
C ALA A 20 -2.45 -3.00 5.74
N ILE A 21 -2.35 -2.27 6.85
CA ILE A 21 -1.40 -1.16 7.06
C ILE A 21 0.07 -1.60 6.88
N PRO A 22 0.57 -2.68 7.53
CA PRO A 22 1.96 -3.08 7.36
C PRO A 22 2.26 -3.56 5.92
N LEU A 23 1.28 -4.18 5.24
CA LEU A 23 1.46 -4.59 3.84
C LEU A 23 1.53 -3.40 2.90
N TYR A 24 0.70 -2.37 3.11
CA TYR A 24 0.81 -1.11 2.36
C TYR A 24 2.13 -0.42 2.62
N GLY A 25 2.58 -0.32 3.87
CA GLY A 25 3.88 0.29 4.22
C GLY A 25 5.06 -0.44 3.58
N ALA A 26 5.10 -1.78 3.64
CA ALA A 26 6.14 -2.56 2.98
C ALA A 26 6.11 -2.41 1.45
N THR A 27 4.92 -2.31 0.87
CA THR A 27 4.78 -2.07 -0.58
C THR A 27 5.23 -0.66 -0.96
N LEU A 28 4.99 0.35 -0.11
CA LEU A 28 5.43 1.72 -0.35
C LEU A 28 6.96 1.82 -0.35
N ALA A 29 7.61 1.22 0.65
CA ALA A 29 9.07 1.22 0.75
C ALA A 29 9.76 0.55 -0.46
N ASP A 30 9.20 -0.57 -0.94
CA ASP A 30 9.71 -1.21 -2.16
C ASP A 30 9.47 -0.33 -3.41
N CYS A 31 8.35 0.41 -3.47
CA CYS A 31 8.00 1.28 -4.60
C CYS A 31 8.95 2.48 -4.65
N GLU A 32 9.20 3.12 -3.51
CA GLU A 32 10.13 4.25 -3.39
C GLU A 32 11.56 3.85 -3.77
N ARG A 33 11.99 2.64 -3.38
CA ARG A 33 13.33 2.12 -3.71
C ARG A 33 13.50 1.78 -5.19
N VAL A 34 12.49 1.24 -5.85
CA VAL A 34 12.61 0.71 -7.23
C VAL A 34 12.13 1.70 -8.28
N LEU A 35 11.06 2.44 -8.01
CA LEU A 35 10.34 3.25 -9.00
C LEU A 35 10.52 4.76 -8.80
N SER A 36 11.13 5.18 -7.69
CA SER A 36 11.18 6.56 -7.19
C SER A 36 9.85 7.07 -6.60
N PRO A 37 9.90 8.08 -5.71
CA PRO A 37 8.70 8.61 -5.05
C PRO A 37 7.65 9.22 -5.98
N GLN A 38 8.07 9.77 -7.12
CA GLN A 38 7.17 10.44 -8.09
C GLN A 38 6.46 9.46 -9.04
N HIS A 39 6.73 8.15 -8.94
CA HIS A 39 6.11 7.18 -9.82
C HIS A 39 4.61 6.98 -9.49
N PRO A 40 3.71 6.89 -10.50
CA PRO A 40 2.27 6.74 -10.28
C PRO A 40 1.89 5.56 -9.36
N LEU A 41 2.62 4.45 -9.46
CA LEU A 41 2.41 3.29 -8.59
C LEU A 41 2.73 3.59 -7.12
N THR A 42 3.77 4.37 -6.84
CA THR A 42 4.14 4.80 -5.49
C THR A 42 3.02 5.64 -4.89
N GLY A 43 2.51 6.63 -5.64
CA GLY A 43 1.40 7.48 -5.23
C GLY A 43 0.10 6.69 -4.96
N THR A 44 -0.18 5.66 -5.76
CA THR A 44 -1.35 4.79 -5.56
C THR A 44 -1.25 4.03 -4.24
N VAL A 45 -0.07 3.45 -3.94
CA VAL A 45 0.16 2.72 -2.68
C VAL A 45 0.08 3.65 -1.47
N GLN A 46 0.59 4.88 -1.60
CA GLN A 46 0.49 5.90 -0.55
C GLN A 46 -0.97 6.27 -0.26
N ALA A 47 -1.76 6.58 -1.29
CA ALA A 47 -3.17 6.94 -1.11
C ALA A 47 -3.97 5.81 -0.43
N ASN A 48 -3.68 4.56 -0.79
CA ASN A 48 -4.31 3.40 -0.15
C ASN A 48 -3.89 3.24 1.32
N LEU A 49 -2.61 3.47 1.63
CA LEU A 49 -2.13 3.47 3.02
C LEU A 49 -2.81 4.54 3.87
N GLU A 50 -2.99 5.74 3.32
CA GLU A 50 -3.69 6.84 3.99
C GLU A 50 -5.16 6.49 4.21
N ALA A 51 -5.83 5.90 3.22
CA ALA A 51 -7.21 5.45 3.34
C ALA A 51 -7.37 4.36 4.42
N ALA A 52 -6.42 3.44 4.56
CA ALA A 52 -6.44 2.38 5.57
C ALA A 52 -6.14 2.86 6.99
N ARG A 53 -5.60 4.08 7.16
CA ARG A 53 -5.30 4.69 8.47
C ARG A 53 -6.38 5.65 8.96
N ARG A 54 -7.37 5.94 8.13
CA ARG A 54 -8.45 6.89 8.40
C ARG A 54 -9.57 6.23 9.18
#